data_AF-A0A5N5HZZ2-F1
#
_entry.id   AF-A0A5N5HZZ2-F1
#
_cell.length_a   1.000
_cell.length_b   1.000
_cell.length_c   1.000
_cell.angle_alpha   90.00
_cell.angle_beta   90.00
_cell.angle_gamma   90.00
#
_symmetry.space_group_name_H-M   'P 1'
#
loop_
_entity.id
_entity.type
_entity.pdbx_description
1 polymer ?
#
loop_
_entity_poly.entity_id
_entity_poly.type
_entity_poly.pdbx_seq_one_letter_code
_entity_poly.pdbx_strand_id
1 'polypeptide(L)'
;MASNKFVALVTLAVILLPTIAMATDFIVGGDRGWTTGVDYSDWAKDKTFHVGDALVFKYSNPPHNVFKVNGTGFKECVKPTANDQAPLTSGNDRIELKTPGNKWYICAAANHCADLGQKLVITVTDASPAPAPSSAVRGIIFSGYQVFAAAVVGVFLAVAV
;
A
#
# COMPACT_ATOMS: atom_id res chain seq x y z
N MET A 1 37.59 -23.05 0.55
CA MET A 1 37.17 -23.11 1.97
C MET A 1 37.07 -21.69 2.53
N ALA A 2 35.86 -21.14 2.70
CA ALA A 2 35.69 -19.86 3.38
C ALA A 2 36.09 -20.03 4.86
N SER A 3 36.94 -19.14 5.38
CA SER A 3 37.31 -19.12 6.80
C SER A 3 36.07 -18.91 7.66
N ASN A 4 35.97 -19.58 8.82
CA ASN A 4 34.87 -19.37 9.79
C ASN A 4 34.66 -17.89 10.14
N LYS A 5 35.73 -17.09 10.11
CA LYS A 5 35.67 -15.64 10.31
C LYS A 5 34.98 -14.92 9.16
N PHE A 6 35.22 -15.36 7.94
CA PHE A 6 34.58 -14.82 6.74
C PHE A 6 33.09 -15.17 6.73
N VAL A 7 32.73 -16.41 7.09
CA VAL A 7 31.33 -16.84 7.23
C VAL A 7 30.61 -16.00 8.30
N ALA A 8 31.23 -15.80 9.47
CA ALA A 8 30.65 -14.99 10.55
C ALA A 8 30.44 -13.52 10.13
N LEU A 9 31.41 -12.91 9.43
CA LEU A 9 31.30 -11.53 8.94
C LEU A 9 30.17 -11.37 7.91
N VAL A 10 30.03 -12.31 6.98
CA VAL A 10 28.96 -12.28 5.98
C VAL A 10 27.59 -12.45 6.64
N THR A 11 27.46 -13.37 7.59
CA THR A 11 26.19 -13.52 8.33
C THR A 11 25.83 -12.28 9.15
N LEU A 12 26.82 -11.64 9.79
CA LEU A 12 26.59 -10.41 10.56
C LEU A 12 26.18 -9.24 9.64
N ALA A 13 26.81 -9.12 8.47
CA ALA A 13 26.47 -8.10 7.48
C ALA A 13 25.04 -8.24 6.95
N VAL A 14 24.56 -9.47 6.72
CA VAL A 14 23.18 -9.72 6.25
C VAL A 14 22.14 -9.36 7.32
N ILE A 15 22.41 -9.66 8.59
CA ILE A 15 21.51 -9.32 9.72
C ILE A 15 21.42 -7.81 9.95
N LEU A 16 22.49 -7.07 9.64
CA LEU A 16 22.56 -5.61 9.78
C LEU A 16 21.92 -4.85 8.61
N LEU A 17 21.47 -5.54 7.55
CA LEU A 17 20.80 -4.85 6.44
C LEU A 17 19.43 -4.35 6.91
N PRO A 18 19.14 -3.04 6.80
CA PRO A 18 17.82 -2.52 7.11
C PRO A 18 16.79 -3.16 6.17
N THR A 19 15.65 -3.56 6.71
CA THR A 19 14.50 -3.97 5.91
C THR A 19 14.03 -2.77 5.07
N ILE A 20 14.11 -2.89 3.75
CA ILE A 20 13.62 -1.86 2.85
C ILE A 20 12.09 -1.84 2.96
N ALA A 21 11.52 -0.77 3.53
CA ALA A 21 10.09 -0.52 3.46
C ALA A 21 9.78 -0.07 2.03
N MET A 22 9.03 -0.89 1.28
CA MET A 22 8.60 -0.56 -0.08
C MET A 22 7.18 0.00 -0.05
N ALA A 23 6.92 1.03 -0.85
CA ALA A 23 5.57 1.54 -1.08
C ALA A 23 4.70 0.47 -1.77
N THR A 24 3.45 0.36 -1.33
CA THR A 24 2.47 -0.60 -1.86
C THR A 24 1.47 0.09 -2.77
N ASP A 25 1.22 -0.52 -3.94
CA ASP A 25 0.13 -0.10 -4.84
C ASP A 25 -1.10 -0.97 -4.58
N PHE A 26 -2.16 -0.37 -4.02
CA PHE A 26 -3.43 -1.03 -3.74
C PHE A 26 -4.41 -0.86 -4.90
N ILE A 27 -4.72 -1.95 -5.60
CA ILE A 27 -5.80 -1.96 -6.61
C ILE A 27 -7.15 -1.88 -5.89
N VAL A 28 -7.82 -0.74 -6.04
CA VAL A 28 -9.10 -0.45 -5.39
C VAL A 28 -10.16 -1.42 -5.91
N GLY A 29 -10.83 -2.14 -5.01
CA GLY A 29 -11.81 -3.18 -5.34
C GLY A 29 -11.21 -4.52 -5.79
N GLY A 30 -9.88 -4.65 -5.84
CA GLY A 30 -9.20 -5.88 -6.28
C GLY A 30 -9.55 -6.21 -7.74
N ASP A 31 -9.88 -7.48 -8.00
CA ASP A 31 -10.22 -7.96 -9.36
C ASP A 31 -11.47 -7.31 -9.94
N ARG A 32 -12.36 -6.81 -9.08
CA ARG A 32 -13.57 -6.08 -9.50
C ARG A 32 -13.26 -4.66 -9.99
N GLY A 33 -12.14 -4.08 -9.54
CA GLY A 33 -11.78 -2.70 -9.82
C GLY A 33 -12.74 -1.67 -9.20
N TRP A 34 -12.69 -0.46 -9.74
CA TRP A 34 -13.54 0.66 -9.35
C TRP A 34 -14.87 0.65 -10.14
N THR A 35 -15.86 -0.06 -9.61
CA THR A 35 -17.21 -0.17 -10.19
C THR A 35 -18.31 -0.06 -9.13
N THR A 36 -19.57 -0.07 -9.55
CA THR A 36 -20.75 -0.04 -8.67
C THR A 36 -21.03 -1.41 -8.02
N GLY A 37 -21.73 -1.40 -6.88
CA GLY A 37 -22.13 -2.64 -6.19
C GLY A 37 -20.98 -3.41 -5.52
N VAL A 38 -19.83 -2.76 -5.31
CA VAL A 38 -18.69 -3.31 -4.54
C VAL A 38 -18.73 -2.74 -3.13
N ASP A 39 -18.57 -3.59 -2.12
CA ASP A 39 -18.36 -3.14 -0.75
C ASP A 39 -16.89 -2.74 -0.55
N TYR A 40 -16.59 -1.46 -0.75
CA TYR A 40 -15.25 -0.93 -0.56
C TYR A 40 -14.82 -0.87 0.91
N SER A 41 -15.76 -0.92 1.85
CA SER A 41 -15.42 -1.02 3.27
C SER A 41 -14.89 -2.41 3.59
N ASP A 42 -15.56 -3.45 3.08
CA ASP A 42 -15.07 -4.83 3.19
C ASP A 42 -13.72 -5.00 2.47
N TRP A 43 -13.57 -4.42 1.28
CA TRP A 43 -12.28 -4.42 0.58
C TRP A 43 -11.18 -3.75 1.41
N ALA A 44 -11.45 -2.66 2.13
CA ALA A 44 -10.44 -1.92 2.88
C ALA A 44 -10.12 -2.53 4.26
N LYS A 45 -10.99 -3.39 4.82
CA LYS A 45 -10.98 -3.76 6.25
C LYS A 45 -9.66 -4.37 6.77
N ASP A 46 -9.00 -5.19 5.96
CA ASP A 46 -7.78 -5.92 6.33
C ASP A 46 -6.52 -5.28 5.74
N LYS A 47 -6.61 -4.01 5.30
CA LYS A 47 -5.50 -3.28 4.68
C LYS A 47 -5.02 -2.18 5.62
N THR A 48 -3.71 -2.01 5.67
CA THR A 48 -3.06 -0.88 6.33
C THR A 48 -2.44 0.01 5.28
N PHE A 49 -2.85 1.28 5.26
CA PHE A 49 -2.36 2.26 4.30
C PHE A 49 -1.38 3.21 4.99
N HIS A 50 -0.19 3.36 4.42
CA HIS A 50 0.84 4.26 4.94
C HIS A 50 1.07 5.43 3.99
N VAL A 51 1.68 6.50 4.51
CA VAL A 51 2.25 7.53 3.65
C VAL A 51 3.31 6.90 2.73
N GLY A 52 3.22 7.18 1.43
CA GLY A 52 4.06 6.63 0.38
C GLY A 52 3.39 5.53 -0.46
N ASP A 53 2.38 4.86 0.08
CA ASP A 53 1.56 3.90 -0.68
C ASP A 53 0.74 4.62 -1.76
N ALA A 54 0.14 3.86 -2.68
CA ALA A 54 -0.79 4.41 -3.67
C ALA A 54 -2.08 3.61 -3.80
N LEU A 55 -3.15 4.29 -4.14
CA LEU A 55 -4.40 3.70 -4.61
C LEU A 55 -4.41 3.70 -6.14
N VAL A 56 -4.76 2.56 -6.74
CA VAL A 56 -4.88 2.39 -8.18
C VAL A 56 -6.34 2.09 -8.51
N PHE A 57 -7.00 3.03 -9.19
CA PHE A 57 -8.39 2.94 -9.60
C PHE A 57 -8.46 2.48 -11.05
N LYS A 58 -8.85 1.22 -11.26
CA LYS A 58 -9.05 0.63 -12.60
C LYS A 58 -10.54 0.54 -12.92
N TYR A 59 -10.98 1.11 -14.03
CA TYR A 59 -12.39 1.16 -14.41
C TYR A 59 -12.61 1.45 -15.89
N SER A 60 -13.79 1.09 -16.40
CA SER A 60 -14.25 1.55 -17.72
C SER A 60 -14.63 3.03 -17.65
N ASN A 61 -14.03 3.83 -18.52
CA ASN A 61 -14.42 5.22 -18.73
C ASN A 61 -14.91 5.42 -20.17
N PRO A 62 -16.14 5.91 -20.39
CA PRO A 62 -17.22 6.17 -19.41
C PRO A 62 -17.82 4.88 -18.81
N PRO A 63 -18.60 4.94 -17.70
CA PRO A 63 -19.13 6.14 -17.03
C PRO A 63 -18.42 6.53 -15.73
N HIS A 64 -17.43 5.75 -15.27
CA HIS A 64 -16.83 5.98 -13.95
C HIS A 64 -15.80 7.12 -13.97
N ASN A 65 -15.59 7.71 -12.80
CA ASN A 65 -14.58 8.73 -12.53
C ASN A 65 -14.16 8.65 -11.06
N VAL A 66 -13.12 9.38 -10.69
CA VAL A 66 -12.65 9.48 -9.30
C VAL A 66 -12.55 10.94 -8.89
N PHE A 67 -13.34 11.32 -7.89
CA PHE A 67 -13.17 12.57 -7.15
C PHE A 67 -12.58 12.28 -5.79
N LYS A 68 -11.57 13.06 -5.39
CA LYS A 68 -11.19 13.18 -3.98
C LYS A 68 -12.13 14.19 -3.32
N VAL A 69 -12.67 13.85 -2.16
CA VAL A 69 -13.63 14.67 -1.41
C VAL A 69 -13.24 14.75 0.07
N ASN A 70 -13.96 15.57 0.84
CA ASN A 70 -13.91 15.57 2.30
C ASN A 70 -15.00 14.63 2.87
N GLY A 71 -15.06 14.50 4.21
CA GLY A 71 -16.03 13.64 4.88
C GLY A 71 -17.50 13.99 4.57
N THR A 72 -17.83 15.28 4.47
CA THR A 72 -19.18 15.74 4.09
C THR A 72 -19.51 15.34 2.66
N GLY A 73 -18.63 15.65 1.70
CA GLY A 73 -18.78 15.28 0.29
C GLY A 73 -18.87 13.77 0.08
N PHE A 74 -18.16 12.99 0.88
CA PHE A 74 -18.31 11.54 0.90
C PHE A 74 -19.69 11.11 1.40
N LYS A 75 -20.14 11.62 2.54
CA LYS A 75 -21.42 11.25 3.15
C LYS A 75 -22.60 11.60 2.23
N GLU A 76 -22.56 12.79 1.65
CA GLU A 76 -23.62 13.35 0.81
C GLU A 76 -23.46 12.99 -0.67
N CYS A 77 -22.36 12.32 -1.05
CA CYS A 77 -22.03 11.97 -2.43
C CYS A 77 -22.00 13.18 -3.39
N VAL A 78 -21.49 14.32 -2.90
CA VAL A 78 -21.34 15.55 -3.67
C VAL A 78 -19.89 15.74 -4.11
N LYS A 79 -19.69 16.03 -5.39
CA LYS A 79 -18.38 16.39 -5.94
C LYS A 79 -17.99 17.83 -5.56
N PRO A 80 -16.69 18.16 -5.50
CA PRO A 80 -16.25 19.54 -5.32
C PRO A 80 -16.80 20.45 -6.42
N THR A 81 -16.95 21.73 -6.11
CA THR A 81 -17.31 22.76 -7.09
C THR A 81 -16.21 22.87 -8.15
N ALA A 82 -16.60 23.15 -9.40
CA ALA A 82 -15.74 23.01 -10.58
C ALA A 82 -14.41 23.80 -10.55
N ASN A 83 -14.30 24.79 -9.67
CA ASN A 83 -13.08 25.60 -9.50
C ASN A 83 -12.05 24.97 -8.54
N ASP A 84 -12.43 23.93 -7.78
CA ASP A 84 -11.61 23.40 -6.70
C ASP A 84 -10.84 22.13 -7.11
N GLN A 85 -11.43 21.28 -7.96
CA GLN A 85 -10.77 20.06 -8.42
C GLN A 85 -11.48 19.39 -9.61
N ALA A 86 -10.75 19.09 -10.69
CA ALA A 86 -11.24 18.25 -11.77
C ALA A 86 -11.23 16.75 -11.38
N PRO A 87 -12.15 15.92 -11.92
CA PRO A 87 -12.10 14.48 -11.71
C PRO A 87 -10.90 13.85 -12.40
N LEU A 88 -10.45 12.72 -11.86
CA LEU A 88 -9.63 11.79 -12.61
C LEU A 88 -10.53 10.91 -13.48
N THR A 89 -10.10 10.67 -14.72
CA THR A 89 -10.91 10.06 -15.78
C THR A 89 -10.08 9.16 -16.72
N SER A 90 -8.88 8.73 -16.34
CA SER A 90 -8.07 7.92 -17.28
C SER A 90 -8.55 6.46 -17.42
N GLY A 91 -9.34 5.96 -16.46
CA GLY A 91 -9.68 4.54 -16.34
C GLY A 91 -8.59 3.70 -15.66
N ASN A 92 -7.43 4.28 -15.36
CA ASN A 92 -6.35 3.67 -14.59
C ASN A 92 -5.61 4.73 -13.76
N ASP A 93 -6.33 5.39 -12.85
CA ASP A 93 -5.79 6.51 -12.09
C ASP A 93 -5.02 6.04 -10.87
N ARG A 94 -3.81 6.57 -10.70
CA ARG A 94 -2.95 6.30 -9.54
C ARG A 94 -2.88 7.52 -8.62
N ILE A 95 -3.22 7.34 -7.34
CA ILE A 95 -3.20 8.38 -6.32
C ILE A 95 -2.23 7.98 -5.22
N GLU A 96 -1.12 8.70 -5.10
CA GLU A 96 -0.17 8.55 -3.99
C GLU A 96 -0.74 9.12 -2.68
N LEU A 97 -0.57 8.37 -1.59
CA LEU A 97 -0.99 8.72 -0.25
C LEU A 97 0.11 9.55 0.43
N LYS A 98 0.01 10.87 0.31
CA LYS A 98 1.09 11.79 0.76
C LYS A 98 0.99 12.23 2.22
N THR A 99 -0.16 12.07 2.85
CA THR A 99 -0.40 12.56 4.21
C THR A 99 -1.21 11.56 5.05
N PRO A 100 -0.99 11.50 6.38
CA PRO A 100 -1.82 10.72 7.28
C PRO A 100 -3.26 11.20 7.35
N GLY A 101 -4.11 10.43 8.02
CA GLY A 101 -5.51 10.68 8.24
C GLY A 101 -6.42 10.17 7.12
N ASN A 102 -7.72 10.42 7.29
CA ASN A 102 -8.73 9.89 6.38
C ASN A 102 -8.60 10.46 4.97
N LYS A 103 -8.87 9.61 3.97
CA LYS A 103 -8.94 9.97 2.55
C LYS A 103 -10.26 9.42 2.00
N TRP A 104 -11.01 10.28 1.32
CA TRP A 104 -12.33 9.94 0.78
C TRP A 104 -12.36 10.11 -0.73
N TYR A 105 -12.94 9.13 -1.41
CA TYR A 105 -13.05 9.07 -2.85
C TYR A 105 -14.45 8.64 -3.26
N ILE A 106 -15.00 9.25 -4.31
CA ILE A 106 -16.33 8.93 -4.84
C ILE A 106 -16.30 8.88 -6.36
N CYS A 107 -17.23 8.12 -6.95
CA CYS A 107 -17.63 8.31 -8.34
C CYS A 107 -18.85 9.22 -8.38
N ALA A 108 -18.74 10.36 -9.07
CA ALA A 108 -19.81 11.35 -9.13
C ALA A 108 -20.71 11.20 -10.38
N ALA A 109 -20.67 10.05 -11.04
CA ALA A 109 -21.57 9.76 -12.16
C ALA A 109 -22.95 9.36 -11.62
N ALA A 110 -23.99 10.13 -11.97
CA ALA A 110 -25.39 9.88 -11.65
C ALA A 110 -25.60 9.34 -10.21
N ASN A 111 -26.09 8.10 -10.08
CA ASN A 111 -26.40 7.45 -8.82
C ASN A 111 -25.30 6.50 -8.30
N HIS A 112 -24.11 6.50 -8.92
CA HIS A 112 -23.06 5.54 -8.60
C HIS A 112 -22.60 5.60 -7.14
N CYS A 113 -22.44 6.80 -6.57
CA CYS A 113 -22.02 6.95 -5.18
C CYS A 113 -23.16 6.69 -4.17
N ALA A 114 -24.29 7.37 -4.34
CA ALA A 114 -25.35 7.42 -3.32
C ALA A 114 -26.13 6.11 -3.24
N ASP A 115 -26.53 5.56 -4.38
CA ASP A 115 -27.44 4.41 -4.43
C ASP A 115 -26.69 3.10 -4.69
N LEU A 116 -25.56 3.16 -5.41
CA LEU A 116 -24.81 1.98 -5.84
C LEU A 116 -23.45 1.81 -5.12
N GLY A 117 -23.17 2.63 -4.12
CA GLY A 117 -22.05 2.44 -3.19
C GLY A 117 -20.65 2.61 -3.78
N GLN A 118 -20.48 3.27 -4.94
CA GLN A 118 -19.17 3.52 -5.54
C GLN A 118 -18.43 4.67 -4.84
N LYS A 119 -17.97 4.38 -3.62
CA LYS A 119 -17.29 5.30 -2.72
C LYS A 119 -16.32 4.55 -1.81
N LEU A 120 -15.15 5.12 -1.57
CA LEU A 120 -14.11 4.56 -0.70
C LEU A 120 -13.70 5.57 0.36
N VAL A 121 -13.58 5.11 1.60
CA VAL A 121 -12.85 5.80 2.66
C VAL A 121 -11.76 4.89 3.19
N ILE A 122 -10.57 5.45 3.37
CA ILE A 122 -9.44 4.78 4.03
C ILE A 122 -8.84 5.69 5.09
N THR A 123 -8.13 5.10 6.04
CA THR A 123 -7.31 5.83 7.02
C THR A 123 -5.84 5.56 6.71
N VAL A 124 -5.09 6.63 6.49
CA VAL A 124 -3.65 6.56 6.21
C VAL A 124 -2.89 6.84 7.50
N THR A 125 -1.98 5.96 7.90
CA THR A 125 -1.05 6.22 9.00
C THR A 125 0.22 6.87 8.47
N ASP A 126 1.08 7.38 9.35
CA ASP A 126 2.43 7.81 8.97
C ASP A 126 3.17 6.73 8.19
N ALA A 127 4.21 7.15 7.47
CA ALA A 127 5.10 6.22 6.79
C ALA A 127 5.54 5.15 7.80
N SER A 128 5.58 3.89 7.35
CA SER A 128 6.10 2.81 8.20
C SER A 128 7.45 3.25 8.78
N PRO A 129 7.67 3.12 10.10
CA PRO A 129 8.95 3.46 10.70
C PRO A 129 10.05 2.81 9.87
N ALA A 130 11.06 3.58 9.49
CA ALA A 130 12.30 2.98 9.03
C ALA A 130 12.73 1.97 10.10
N PRO A 131 13.20 0.77 9.73
CA PRO A 131 13.68 -0.19 10.72
C PRO A 131 14.66 0.52 11.65
N ALA A 132 14.37 0.49 12.95
CA ALA A 132 15.25 1.08 13.94
C ALA A 132 16.65 0.46 13.79
N PRO A 133 17.74 1.22 13.99
CA PRO A 133 19.06 0.62 14.14
C PRO A 133 18.95 -0.40 15.27
N SER A 134 19.20 -1.68 14.95
CA SER A 134 19.10 -2.76 15.91
C SER A 134 20.14 -2.56 17.01
N SER A 135 19.70 -2.07 18.17
CA SER A 135 20.46 -2.21 19.41
C SER A 135 20.45 -3.69 19.76
N ALA A 136 21.60 -4.34 19.60
CA ALA A 136 21.80 -5.75 19.82
C ALA A 136 21.53 -6.16 21.28
N VAL A 137 20.27 -6.38 21.67
CA VAL A 137 19.94 -7.01 22.96
C VAL A 137 18.70 -7.90 22.82
N ARG A 138 18.97 -9.21 22.83
CA ARG A 138 18.13 -10.35 23.24
C ARG A 138 16.65 -10.33 22.82
N GLY A 139 16.40 -10.91 21.66
CA GLY A 139 15.07 -11.40 21.27
C GLY A 139 15.12 -11.91 19.84
N ILE A 140 15.54 -13.16 19.66
CA ILE A 140 15.67 -13.77 18.34
C ILE A 140 14.27 -14.06 17.79
N ILE A 141 13.67 -13.09 17.11
CA ILE A 141 12.56 -13.32 16.18
C ILE A 141 13.10 -12.93 14.80
N PHE A 142 13.70 -13.89 14.10
CA PHE A 142 14.16 -13.66 12.74
C PHE A 142 12.94 -13.48 11.83
N SER A 143 12.86 -12.33 11.16
CA SER A 143 11.91 -12.13 10.05
C SER A 143 12.14 -13.20 8.97
N GLY A 144 11.08 -13.67 8.30
CA GLY A 144 11.18 -14.70 7.26
C GLY A 144 12.22 -14.37 6.20
N TYR A 145 12.34 -13.08 5.81
CA TYR A 145 13.37 -12.61 4.88
C TYR A 145 14.80 -12.92 5.36
N GLN A 146 15.07 -12.77 6.67
CA GLN A 146 16.39 -13.00 7.27
C GLN A 146 16.75 -14.49 7.28
N VAL A 147 15.77 -15.37 7.50
CA VAL A 147 15.94 -16.83 7.43
C VAL A 147 16.20 -17.28 6.00
N PHE A 148 15.42 -16.76 5.04
CA PHE A 148 15.61 -17.07 3.61
C PHE A 148 16.95 -16.58 3.08
N ALA A 149 17.36 -15.36 3.40
CA ALA A 149 18.66 -14.82 2.98
C ALA A 149 19.84 -15.62 3.56
N ALA A 150 19.77 -16.02 4.84
CA ALA A 150 20.79 -16.86 5.47
C ALA A 150 20.86 -18.26 4.83
N ALA A 151 19.70 -18.86 4.52
CA ALA A 151 19.62 -20.15 3.84
C ALA A 151 20.21 -20.10 2.41
N VAL A 152 19.90 -19.05 1.65
CA VAL A 152 20.42 -18.86 0.29
C VAL A 152 21.93 -18.68 0.29
N VAL A 153 22.50 -17.90 1.21
CA VAL A 153 23.96 -17.76 1.37
C VAL A 153 24.61 -19.09 1.78
N GLY A 154 23.99 -19.84 2.69
CA GLY A 154 24.45 -21.17 3.09
C GLY A 154 24.49 -22.15 1.90
N VAL A 155 23.47 -22.14 1.05
CA VAL A 155 23.41 -22.98 -0.16
C VAL A 155 24.45 -22.55 -1.20
N PHE A 156 24.60 -21.25 -1.48
CA PHE A 156 25.61 -20.77 -2.43
C PHE A 156 27.04 -21.09 -1.99
N LEU A 157 27.33 -21.02 -0.68
CA LEU A 157 28.63 -21.39 -0.15
C LEU A 157 28.87 -22.90 -0.14
N ALA A 158 27.83 -23.72 0.04
CA ALA A 158 27.92 -25.18 -0.03
C ALA A 158 28.15 -25.70 -1.45
N VAL A 159 27.63 -24.99 -2.46
CA VAL A 159 27.79 -25.34 -3.89
C VAL A 159 29.11 -24.80 -4.48
N ALA A 160 29.76 -23.84 -3.80
CA ALA A 160 31.05 -23.26 -4.21
C ALA A 160 32.28 -23.98 -3.60
N VAL A 161 32.12 -25.19 -3.07
CA VAL A 161 33.20 -26.08 -2.59
C VAL A 161 33.42 -27.21 -3.57
#